data_AF-A0A9D4N9W0-F1
#
_entry.id   AF-A0A9D4N9W0-F1
#
_cell.length_a   1.000
_cell.length_b   1.000
_cell.length_c   1.000
_cell.angle_alpha   90.00
_cell.angle_beta   90.00
_cell.angle_gamma   90.00
#
_symmetry.space_group_name_H-M   'P 1'
#
loop_
_entity.id
_entity.type
_entity.pdbx_description
1 polymer ?
#
loop_
_entity_poly.entity_id
_entity_poly.type
_entity_poly.pdbx_seq_one_letter_code
_entity_poly.pdbx_strand_id
1 'polypeptide(L)'
;MSYSCISDSRLHDVELYVGFSEGGFQSLEGFHPGQVGASYTFELATPVYGQWVRITRRPSNEPLTLCEVEVEGVPYSAANGKLGIA
;
A
#
# COMPACT_ATOMS: atom_id res chain seq x y z
N MET A 1 -16.21 18.78 -12.17
CA MET A 1 -14.87 18.85 -11.55
C MET A 1 -14.20 17.52 -11.81
N SER A 2 -13.15 17.49 -12.64
CA SER A 2 -12.37 16.28 -12.90
C SER A 2 -11.41 16.09 -11.73
N TYR A 3 -11.51 14.97 -11.01
CA TYR A 3 -10.59 14.66 -9.93
C TYR A 3 -9.22 14.33 -10.55
N SER A 4 -8.24 15.21 -10.35
CA SER A 4 -6.89 15.09 -10.93
C SER A 4 -6.31 13.69 -10.75
N CYS A 5 -6.54 13.04 -9.61
CA CYS A 5 -6.02 11.71 -9.28
C CYS A 5 -6.48 10.57 -10.20
N ILE A 6 -7.56 10.74 -10.97
CA ILE A 6 -8.07 9.75 -11.95
C ILE A 6 -7.42 9.97 -13.33
N SER A 7 -6.42 10.85 -13.45
CA SER A 7 -5.65 10.96 -14.71
C SER A 7 -5.12 9.57 -15.10
N ASP A 8 -5.36 9.22 -16.36
CA ASP A 8 -5.40 7.85 -16.89
C ASP A 8 -4.08 7.05 -16.88
N SER A 9 -3.11 7.35 -16.01
CA SER A 9 -1.79 6.73 -16.07
C SER A 9 -0.93 6.90 -14.82
N ARG A 10 -1.50 7.19 -13.65
CA ARG A 10 -0.67 7.39 -12.43
C ARG A 10 -0.71 6.26 -11.42
N LEU A 11 -1.56 5.26 -11.64
CA LEU A 11 -1.61 4.02 -10.86
C LEU A 11 -1.03 2.86 -11.69
N HIS A 12 0.22 3.00 -12.12
CA HIS A 12 1.00 1.92 -12.74
C HIS A 12 2.40 1.89 -12.16
N ASP A 13 3.07 0.74 -12.30
CA ASP A 13 4.37 0.48 -11.70
C ASP A 13 4.44 0.82 -10.21
N VAL A 14 3.35 0.51 -9.50
CA VAL A 14 3.20 0.83 -8.07
C VAL A 14 3.66 -0.35 -7.23
N GLU A 15 4.49 -0.05 -6.24
CA GLU A 15 5.00 -0.97 -5.24
C GLU A 15 4.38 -0.69 -3.88
N LEU A 16 4.00 -1.76 -3.18
CA LEU A 16 3.49 -1.74 -1.82
C LEU A 16 4.55 -2.29 -0.87
N TYR A 17 4.85 -1.51 0.17
CA TYR A 17 5.73 -1.92 1.26
C TYR A 17 5.01 -1.75 2.59
N VAL A 18 5.27 -2.68 3.52
CA VAL A 18 4.78 -2.59 4.91
C VAL A 18 5.94 -2.76 5.88
N GLY A 19 5.92 -2.03 6.98
CA GLY A 19 7.00 -2.06 7.96
C GLY A 19 6.62 -1.51 9.34
N PHE A 20 7.50 -1.71 10.31
CA PHE A 20 7.33 -1.23 11.69
C PHE A 20 7.94 0.15 11.94
N SER A 21 8.69 0.70 10.99
CA SER A 21 9.26 2.04 11.07
C SER A 21 9.33 2.69 9.69
N GLU A 22 9.37 4.02 9.66
CA GLU A 22 9.40 4.85 8.45
C GLU A 22 10.59 4.54 7.51
N GLY A 23 11.71 4.05 8.05
CA GLY A 23 12.87 3.61 7.26
C GLY A 23 13.02 2.08 7.15
N GLY A 24 12.27 1.32 7.95
CA GLY A 24 12.41 -0.12 8.13
C GLY A 24 11.38 -0.93 7.34
N PHE A 25 11.14 -0.56 6.09
CA PHE A 25 10.32 -1.36 5.18
C PHE A 25 11.11 -2.62 4.80
N GLN A 26 10.64 -3.77 5.28
CA GLN A 26 11.41 -5.01 5.22
C GLN A 26 11.26 -5.75 3.89
N SER A 27 10.12 -5.60 3.20
CA SER A 27 9.81 -6.38 2.00
C SER A 27 8.81 -5.68 1.08
N LEU A 28 8.91 -6.00 -0.21
CA LEU A 28 7.92 -5.65 -1.23
C LEU A 28 6.76 -6.63 -1.10
N GLU A 29 5.60 -6.13 -0.71
CA GLU A 29 4.40 -6.92 -0.45
C GLU A 29 3.48 -7.03 -1.66
N GLY A 30 3.61 -6.09 -2.61
CA GLY A 30 2.78 -6.09 -3.79
C GLY A 30 3.36 -5.23 -4.91
N PHE A 31 3.07 -5.63 -6.14
CA PHE A 31 3.39 -4.86 -7.34
C PHE A 31 2.18 -4.80 -8.26
N HIS A 32 1.83 -3.59 -8.68
CA HIS A 32 0.78 -3.33 -9.64
C HIS A 32 1.40 -2.79 -10.95
N PRO A 33 1.40 -3.59 -12.05
CA PRO A 33 2.01 -3.18 -13.30
C PRO A 33 1.22 -2.08 -14.03
N GLY A 34 -0.05 -1.88 -13.70
CA GLY A 34 -0.85 -0.77 -14.21
C GLY A 34 -2.26 -1.14 -14.66
N GLN A 35 -3.23 -0.39 -14.14
CA GLN A 35 -4.53 -0.20 -14.71
C GLN A 35 -4.95 1.25 -14.50
N VAL A 36 -5.45 1.81 -15.58
CA VAL A 36 -5.81 3.20 -15.72
C VAL A 36 -7.20 3.43 -15.10
N GLY A 37 -7.32 4.40 -14.20
CA GLY A 37 -8.61 4.92 -13.73
C GLY A 37 -9.44 3.98 -12.83
N ALA A 38 -8.85 2.90 -12.30
CA ALA A 38 -9.54 1.94 -11.43
C ALA A 38 -8.94 1.89 -10.02
N SER A 39 -9.76 1.50 -9.05
CA SER A 39 -9.28 1.03 -7.74
C SER A 39 -8.55 -0.31 -7.92
N TYR A 40 -7.45 -0.51 -7.20
CA TYR A 40 -6.72 -1.77 -7.21
C TYR A 40 -6.48 -2.24 -5.78
N THR A 41 -6.83 -3.50 -5.51
CA THR A 41 -6.62 -4.15 -4.21
C THR A 41 -5.41 -5.06 -4.28
N PHE A 42 -4.47 -4.88 -3.35
CA PHE A 42 -3.38 -5.82 -3.15
C PHE A 42 -3.82 -6.95 -2.24
N GLU A 43 -4.06 -8.13 -2.82
CA GLU A 43 -4.32 -9.35 -2.05
C GLU A 43 -3.00 -9.89 -1.48
N LEU A 44 -2.83 -9.78 -0.17
CA LEU A 44 -1.61 -10.22 0.52
C LEU A 44 -1.68 -11.73 0.78
N ALA A 45 -0.72 -12.48 0.24
CA ALA A 45 -0.69 -13.95 0.35
C ALA A 45 -0.49 -14.47 1.78
N THR A 46 0.11 -13.67 2.64
CA THR A 46 0.35 -13.99 4.06
C THR A 46 0.02 -12.78 4.93
N PRO A 47 -0.33 -12.97 6.22
CA PRO A 47 -0.49 -11.86 7.13
C PRO A 47 0.78 -11.00 7.19
N VAL A 48 0.63 -9.73 6.83
CA VAL A 48 1.70 -8.73 6.90
C VAL A 48 1.48 -7.86 8.12
N TYR A 49 2.51 -7.71 8.94
CA TYR A 49 2.46 -6.93 10.17
C TYR A 49 3.27 -5.67 10.02
N GLY A 50 2.70 -4.54 10.38
CA GLY A 50 3.39 -3.26 10.36
C GLY A 50 2.55 -2.13 10.94
N GLN A 51 3.20 -1.00 11.12
CA GLN A 51 2.60 0.27 11.52
C GLN A 51 2.60 1.27 10.35
N TRP A 52 3.45 1.05 9.35
CA TRP A 52 3.66 1.94 8.22
C TRP A 52 3.38 1.21 6.91
N VAL A 53 2.64 1.88 6.03
CA VAL A 53 2.44 1.48 4.64
C VAL A 53 3.11 2.50 3.75
N ARG A 54 3.93 2.06 2.80
CA ARG A 54 4.53 2.92 1.79
C ARG A 54 4.13 2.44 0.40
N ILE A 55 3.55 3.36 -0.36
CA ILE A 55 3.18 3.17 -1.75
C ILE A 55 4.16 4.00 -2.58
N THR A 56 4.79 3.38 -3.58
CA THR A 56 5.83 4.04 -4.39
C THR A 56 5.60 3.72 -5.86
N ARG A 57 5.64 4.75 -6.73
CA ARG A 57 5.62 4.57 -8.18
C ARG A 57 7.06 4.49 -8.69
N ARG A 58 7.31 3.57 -9.63
CA ARG A 58 8.56 3.50 -10.38
C ARG A 58 8.39 4.08 -11.79
N PRO A 59 9.44 4.70 -12.36
CA PRO A 59 10.66 5.16 -11.68
C PRO A 59 10.36 6.32 -10.70
N SER A 60 11.22 6.53 -9.70
CA SER A 60 10.94 7.45 -8.57
C SER A 60 10.84 8.94 -8.93
N ASN A 61 11.16 9.30 -10.18
CA ASN A 61 11.00 10.64 -10.73
C ASN A 61 9.59 10.90 -11.29
N GLU A 62 8.73 9.88 -11.29
CA GLU A 62 7.34 9.98 -11.72
C GLU A 62 6.41 10.34 -10.55
N PRO A 63 5.46 11.27 -10.73
CA PRO A 63 4.54 11.63 -9.67
C PRO A 63 3.60 10.46 -9.36
N LEU A 64 3.49 10.11 -8.08
CA LEU A 64 2.44 9.26 -7.55
C LEU A 64 1.25 10.15 -7.17
N THR A 65 0.04 9.77 -7.56
CA THR A 65 -1.18 10.44 -7.11
C THR A 65 -2.24 9.41 -6.79
N LEU A 66 -2.71 9.45 -5.55
CA LEU A 66 -3.71 8.54 -5.01
C LEU A 66 -4.95 9.37 -4.68
N CYS A 67 -6.12 8.94 -5.12
CA CYS A 67 -7.38 9.55 -4.69
C CYS A 67 -7.70 9.17 -3.24
N GLU A 68 -7.49 7.90 -2.94
CA GLU A 68 -7.86 7.25 -1.70
C GLU A 68 -6.96 6.04 -1.46
N VAL A 69 -6.76 5.70 -0.19
CA VAL A 69 -6.04 4.50 0.24
C VAL A 69 -6.84 3.87 1.36
N GLU A 70 -7.33 2.66 1.11
CA GLU A 70 -8.00 1.84 2.12
C GLU A 70 -7.01 0.78 2.61
N VAL A 71 -6.94 0.61 3.93
CA VAL A 71 -6.12 -0.42 4.57
C VAL A 71 -7.02 -1.26 5.44
N GLU A 72 -7.21 -2.52 5.05
CA GLU A 72 -7.94 -3.50 5.83
C GLU A 72 -6.99 -4.30 6.71
N GLY A 73 -7.32 -4.43 7.99
CA GLY A 73 -6.51 -5.14 8.94
C GLY A 73 -7.13 -5.16 10.32
N VAL A 74 -6.44 -5.80 11.26
CA VAL A 74 -6.86 -5.93 12.66
C VAL A 74 -5.73 -5.49 13.58
N PRO A 75 -6.04 -4.94 14.78
CA PRO A 75 -5.01 -4.54 15.73
C PRO A 75 -4.09 -5.71 16.09
N TYR A 76 -2.78 -5.47 15.99
CA TYR A 76 -1.76 -6.43 16.41
C TYR A 76 -1.20 -6.04 17.78
N SER A 77 -1.27 -6.97 18.75
CA SER A 77 -0.63 -6.81 20.06
C SER A 77 0.54 -7.77 20.21
N ALA A 78 1.75 -7.22 20.14
CA ALA A 78 2.99 -7.99 20.33
C ALA A 78 3.14 -8.57 21.74
N ALA A 79 2.36 -8.08 22.72
CA ALA A 79 2.44 -8.54 24.11
C ALA A 79 2.04 -10.01 24.30
N ASN A 80 1.28 -10.59 23.36
CA ASN A 80 0.74 -11.95 23.52
C ASN A 80 0.93 -12.87 22.29
N GLY A 81 1.65 -12.44 21.25
CA GLY A 81 1.80 -13.23 20.01
C GLY A 81 0.47 -13.70 19.39
N LYS A 82 -0.63 -13.01 19.73
CA LYS A 82 -1.99 -13.34 19.32
C LYS A 82 -2.68 -12.07 18.84
N LEU A 83 -3.42 -12.19 17.74
CA LEU A 83 -4.34 -11.19 17.24
C LEU A 83 -5.24 -10.70 18.38
N GLY A 84 -5.11 -9.42 18.72
CA GLY A 84 -5.91 -8.81 19.77
C GLY A 84 -7.22 -8.35 19.16
N ILE A 85 -8.28 -9.14 19.36
CA ILE A 85 -9.64 -8.59 19.26
C ILE A 85 -9.82 -7.68 20.49
N ALA A 86 -10.05 -6.39 20.24
CA ALA A 86 -10.60 -5.48 21.25
C ALA A 86 -12.12 -5.69 21.32
#